data_AF-A0A524AVT4-F1
#
_entry.id   AF-A0A524AVT4-F1
#
_cell.length_a   1.000
_cell.length_b   1.000
_cell.length_c   1.000
_cell.angle_alpha   90.00
_cell.angle_beta   90.00
_cell.angle_gamma   90.00
#
_symmetry.space_group_name_H-M   'P 1'
#
loop_
_entity.id
_entity.type
_entity.pdbx_description
1 polymer ?
#
loop_
_entity_poly.entity_id
_entity_poly.type
_entity_poly.pdbx_seq_one_letter_code
_entity_poly.pdbx_strand_id
1 'polypeptide(L)'
;MENKPVVLLVEDDPDSASDYKEDIEALIDVTVITVSPPVDLLDLAALINGHNASAVILDERLQQRSDATYVGIDAFDYLRGAFPRLPVDILTNYPHSPELKGRGLHAENLVRKREFDDDADFRESYLRGLYQRIRRYRQRQDERHKLIAASDTVTEEFVESLAQLHFEADDEIEQIIWVRSGEEKQIRLIEVNRTALPSESIQAFRFAPSKDVPFPIFIADVRPTEWERIQSRDIPLPEGWSLEEARVFHRSEVLPEGREDVG
;
A
#
# COMPACT_ATOMS: atom_id res chain seq x y z
N MET A 1 -18.28 -18.17 4.84
CA MET A 1 -16.89 -18.66 4.90
C MET A 1 -16.00 -17.45 4.79
N GLU A 2 -15.10 -17.26 5.75
CA GLU A 2 -14.10 -16.20 5.68
C GLU A 2 -13.07 -16.59 4.60
N ASN A 3 -12.77 -15.70 3.66
CA ASN A 3 -11.75 -15.99 2.65
C ASN A 3 -10.39 -16.07 3.35
N LYS A 4 -9.66 -17.17 3.11
CA LYS A 4 -8.30 -17.35 3.64
C LYS A 4 -7.38 -16.23 3.15
N PRO A 5 -6.44 -15.73 3.97
CA PRO A 5 -5.42 -14.80 3.51
C PRO A 5 -4.62 -15.41 2.35
N VAL A 6 -4.22 -14.57 1.40
CA VAL A 6 -3.41 -15.00 0.25
C VAL A 6 -1.94 -14.67 0.52
N VAL A 7 -1.05 -15.64 0.34
CA VAL A 7 0.41 -15.43 0.28
C VAL A 7 0.83 -15.57 -1.17
N LEU A 8 1.48 -14.56 -1.72
CA LEU A 8 2.07 -14.62 -3.05
C LEU A 8 3.53 -15.10 -2.92
N LEU A 9 3.83 -16.29 -3.44
CA LEU A 9 5.18 -16.85 -3.47
C LEU A 9 5.78 -16.63 -4.85
N VAL A 10 6.79 -15.78 -4.93
CA VAL A 10 7.51 -15.43 -6.17
C VAL A 10 8.83 -16.20 -6.18
N GLU A 11 8.87 -17.25 -6.99
CA GLU A 11 9.97 -18.22 -7.03
C GLU A 11 10.19 -18.64 -8.49
N ASP A 12 11.44 -18.66 -8.93
CA ASP A 12 11.78 -18.94 -10.33
C ASP A 12 11.97 -20.44 -10.60
N ASP A 13 12.19 -21.23 -9.55
CA ASP A 13 12.20 -22.69 -9.61
C ASP A 13 10.84 -23.30 -9.25
N PRO A 14 10.08 -23.87 -10.20
CA PRO A 14 8.73 -24.40 -9.93
C PRO A 14 8.72 -25.57 -8.92
N ASP A 15 9.80 -26.35 -8.85
CA ASP A 15 9.90 -27.46 -7.90
C ASP A 15 10.02 -26.90 -6.47
N SER A 16 10.93 -25.96 -6.23
CA SER A 16 11.04 -25.27 -4.93
C SER A 16 9.75 -24.52 -4.57
N ALA A 17 9.10 -23.89 -5.54
CA ALA A 17 7.83 -23.20 -5.31
C ALA A 17 6.73 -24.15 -4.82
N SER A 18 6.70 -25.37 -5.36
CA SER A 18 5.74 -26.40 -4.96
C SER A 18 6.00 -26.86 -3.52
N ASP A 19 7.26 -27.14 -3.18
CA ASP A 19 7.65 -27.60 -1.84
C ASP A 19 7.32 -26.56 -0.77
N TYR A 20 7.71 -25.29 -0.99
CA TYR A 20 7.39 -24.19 -0.07
C TYR A 20 5.89 -23.99 0.09
N LYS A 21 5.12 -24.10 -1.00
CA LYS A 21 3.67 -23.99 -0.95
C LYS A 21 3.06 -25.06 -0.04
N GLU A 22 3.46 -26.33 -0.20
CA GLU A 22 2.95 -27.43 0.62
C GLU A 22 3.24 -27.20 2.10
N ASP A 23 4.48 -26.82 2.44
CA ASP A 23 4.90 -26.52 3.80
C ASP A 23 4.10 -25.37 4.43
N ILE A 24 3.92 -24.26 3.69
CA ILE A 24 3.19 -23.09 4.16
C ILE A 24 1.72 -23.42 4.41
N GLU A 25 1.05 -24.05 3.44
CA GLU A 25 -0.39 -24.38 3.54
C GLU A 25 -0.68 -25.48 4.57
N ALA A 26 0.30 -26.35 4.87
CA ALA A 26 0.18 -27.36 5.91
C ALA A 26 0.26 -26.78 7.32
N LEU A 27 1.03 -25.71 7.52
CA LEU A 27 1.33 -25.16 8.86
C LEU A 27 0.47 -23.94 9.24
N ILE A 28 0.05 -23.13 8.28
CA ILE A 28 -0.77 -21.93 8.54
C ILE A 28 -1.99 -21.85 7.63
N ASP A 29 -3.08 -21.29 8.14
CA ASP A 29 -4.37 -21.23 7.43
C ASP A 29 -4.40 -20.11 6.39
N VAL A 30 -3.73 -20.34 5.26
CA VAL A 30 -3.62 -19.41 4.13
C VAL A 30 -3.89 -20.11 2.80
N THR A 31 -3.91 -19.35 1.72
CA THR A 31 -3.84 -19.85 0.35
C THR A 31 -2.56 -19.32 -0.29
N VAL A 32 -1.71 -20.20 -0.78
CA VAL A 32 -0.46 -19.84 -1.46
C VAL A 32 -0.67 -19.87 -2.97
N ILE A 33 -0.43 -18.72 -3.58
CA ILE A 33 -0.39 -18.57 -5.03
C ILE A 33 1.07 -18.47 -5.43
N THR A 34 1.55 -19.50 -6.13
CA THR A 34 2.88 -19.52 -6.73
C THR A 34 2.85 -18.76 -8.04
N VAL A 35 3.80 -17.86 -8.23
CA VAL A 35 3.95 -17.09 -9.46
C VAL A 35 5.40 -17.15 -9.93
N SER A 36 5.60 -17.39 -11.22
CA SER A 36 6.89 -17.12 -11.84
C SER A 36 7.16 -15.61 -11.80
N PRO A 37 8.41 -15.18 -11.59
CA PRO A 37 8.72 -13.76 -11.53
C PRO A 37 8.35 -13.07 -12.85
N PRO A 38 7.54 -11.98 -12.82
CA PRO A 38 7.30 -11.20 -14.02
C PRO A 38 8.57 -10.49 -14.49
N VAL A 39 8.53 -9.96 -15.72
CA VAL A 39 9.68 -9.26 -16.32
C VAL A 39 10.04 -8.02 -15.53
N ASP A 40 9.03 -7.24 -15.12
CA ASP A 40 9.21 -5.98 -14.40
C ASP A 40 8.44 -5.90 -13.07
N LEU A 41 8.79 -4.89 -12.28
CA LEU A 41 8.27 -4.68 -10.93
C LEU A 41 6.82 -4.15 -10.92
N LEU A 42 6.37 -3.48 -11.99
CA LEU A 42 5.00 -2.97 -12.09
C LEU A 42 4.02 -4.13 -12.25
N ASP A 43 4.39 -5.13 -13.06
CA ASP A 43 3.63 -6.36 -13.22
C ASP A 43 3.55 -7.14 -11.88
N LEU A 44 4.63 -7.15 -11.10
CA LEU A 44 4.61 -7.76 -9.76
C LEU A 44 3.61 -7.06 -8.83
N ALA A 45 3.57 -5.72 -8.82
CA ALA A 45 2.56 -4.98 -8.07
C ALA A 45 1.14 -5.26 -8.56
N ALA A 46 0.95 -5.41 -9.88
CA ALA A 46 -0.34 -5.77 -10.45
C ALA A 46 -0.81 -7.15 -9.97
N LEU A 47 0.09 -8.14 -9.86
CA LEU A 47 -0.22 -9.46 -9.31
C LEU A 47 -0.65 -9.41 -7.83
N ILE A 48 0.05 -8.62 -7.01
CA ILE A 48 -0.29 -8.42 -5.59
C ILE A 48 -1.73 -7.89 -5.45
N ASN A 49 -2.08 -6.86 -6.23
CA ASN A 49 -3.43 -6.29 -6.24
C ASN A 49 -4.47 -7.27 -6.80
N GLY A 50 -4.17 -7.92 -7.93
CA GLY A 50 -5.08 -8.84 -8.61
C GLY A 50 -5.44 -10.06 -7.76
N HIS A 51 -4.53 -10.50 -6.90
CA HIS A 51 -4.75 -11.59 -5.95
C HIS A 51 -5.15 -11.14 -4.54
N ASN A 52 -5.23 -9.83 -4.29
CA ASN A 52 -5.44 -9.26 -2.96
C ASN A 52 -4.48 -9.90 -1.92
N ALA A 53 -3.19 -9.95 -2.26
CA ALA A 53 -2.19 -10.64 -1.47
C ALA A 53 -2.05 -9.97 -0.08
N SER A 54 -2.01 -10.81 0.95
CA SER A 54 -1.86 -10.40 2.35
C SER A 54 -0.42 -10.51 2.86
N ALA A 55 0.45 -11.17 2.09
CA ALA A 55 1.90 -11.19 2.24
C ALA A 55 2.57 -11.62 0.94
N VAL A 56 3.86 -11.35 0.82
CA VAL A 56 4.70 -11.77 -0.31
C VAL A 56 5.97 -12.44 0.23
N ILE A 57 6.33 -13.57 -0.37
CA ILE A 57 7.62 -14.23 -0.15
C ILE A 57 8.36 -14.24 -1.48
N LEU A 58 9.59 -13.72 -1.49
CA LEU A 58 10.42 -13.57 -2.68
C LEU A 58 11.62 -14.50 -2.59
N ASP A 59 11.95 -15.24 -3.64
CA ASP A 59 13.31 -15.76 -3.76
C ASP A 59 14.33 -14.62 -4.00
N GLU A 60 15.56 -14.77 -3.49
CA GLU A 60 16.63 -13.78 -3.67
C GLU A 60 17.05 -13.65 -5.15
N ARG A 61 17.06 -14.74 -5.90
CA ARG A 61 17.69 -14.89 -7.22
C ARG A 61 16.66 -15.17 -8.32
N LEU A 62 15.59 -14.39 -8.35
CA LEU A 62 14.47 -14.48 -9.31
C LEU A 62 14.82 -14.55 -10.80
N GLN A 63 16.03 -14.17 -11.20
CA GLN A 63 16.49 -14.11 -12.59
C GLN A 63 17.19 -15.39 -13.09
N GLN A 64 17.34 -16.45 -12.28
CA GLN A 64 18.11 -17.63 -12.70
C GLN A 64 17.35 -18.48 -13.73
N ARG A 65 16.03 -18.54 -13.61
CA ARG A 65 15.14 -19.35 -14.45
C ARG A 65 13.94 -18.58 -15.00
N SER A 66 13.97 -17.25 -14.93
CA SER A 66 12.91 -16.37 -15.47
C SER A 66 13.49 -15.25 -16.32
N ASP A 67 12.60 -14.50 -16.98
CA ASP A 67 12.93 -13.29 -17.73
C ASP A 67 12.93 -12.01 -16.87
N ALA A 68 12.87 -12.13 -15.54
CA ALA A 68 12.89 -10.99 -14.63
C ALA A 68 14.17 -10.16 -14.79
N THR A 69 14.01 -8.85 -14.87
CA THR A 69 15.14 -7.90 -14.97
C THR A 69 15.61 -7.40 -13.60
N TYR A 70 15.20 -8.07 -12.53
CA TYR A 70 15.41 -7.67 -11.14
C TYR A 70 15.69 -8.89 -10.27
N VAL A 71 16.32 -8.67 -9.11
CA VAL A 71 16.51 -9.71 -8.09
C VAL A 71 15.58 -9.48 -6.89
N GLY A 72 15.52 -10.43 -5.96
CA GLY A 72 14.61 -10.37 -4.81
C GLY A 72 14.75 -9.11 -3.95
N ILE A 73 15.97 -8.57 -3.77
CA ILE A 73 16.17 -7.34 -2.97
C ILE A 73 15.60 -6.09 -3.67
N ASP A 74 15.68 -6.01 -5.00
CA ASP A 74 15.11 -4.89 -5.75
C ASP A 74 13.58 -4.93 -5.69
N ALA A 75 13.00 -6.14 -5.79
CA ALA A 75 11.57 -6.34 -5.60
C ALA A 75 11.13 -5.99 -4.18
N PHE A 76 11.88 -6.42 -3.16
CA PHE A 76 11.59 -6.09 -1.77
C PHE A 76 11.53 -4.57 -1.56
N ASP A 77 12.54 -3.82 -2.00
CA ASP A 77 12.59 -2.37 -1.82
C ASP A 77 11.43 -1.67 -2.54
N TYR A 78 11.16 -2.09 -3.77
CA TYR A 78 10.04 -1.58 -4.54
C TYR A 78 8.70 -1.83 -3.84
N LEU A 79 8.47 -3.06 -3.35
CA LEU A 79 7.23 -3.42 -2.65
C LEU A 79 7.09 -2.73 -1.30
N ARG A 80 8.19 -2.43 -0.60
CA ARG A 80 8.16 -1.62 0.63
C ARG A 80 7.76 -0.17 0.35
N GLY A 81 8.14 0.38 -0.80
CA GLY A 81 7.66 1.69 -1.26
C GLY A 81 6.19 1.66 -1.67
N ALA A 82 5.81 0.72 -2.54
CA ALA A 82 4.45 0.64 -3.09
C ALA A 82 3.41 0.10 -2.09
N PHE A 83 3.82 -0.76 -1.15
CA PHE A 83 2.94 -1.39 -0.16
C PHE A 83 3.58 -1.36 1.25
N PRO A 84 3.72 -0.20 1.90
CA PRO A 84 4.54 -0.02 3.12
C PRO A 84 4.17 -0.92 4.31
N ARG A 85 2.94 -1.40 4.36
CA ARG A 85 2.41 -2.25 5.44
C ARG A 85 2.28 -3.72 5.08
N LEU A 86 2.47 -4.08 3.80
CA LEU A 86 2.41 -5.46 3.35
C LEU A 86 3.62 -6.23 3.93
N PRO A 87 3.40 -7.37 4.59
CA PRO A 87 4.50 -8.25 4.98
C PRO A 87 5.19 -8.78 3.71
N VAL A 88 6.48 -8.52 3.59
CA VAL A 88 7.33 -9.01 2.49
C VAL A 88 8.57 -9.63 3.12
N ASP A 89 8.93 -10.83 2.71
CA ASP A 89 10.15 -11.53 3.15
C ASP A 89 10.94 -12.06 1.95
N ILE A 90 12.25 -12.27 2.13
CA ILE A 90 13.16 -12.84 1.14
C ILE A 90 13.68 -14.20 1.61
N LEU A 91 13.50 -15.24 0.79
CA LEU A 91 14.16 -16.53 0.90
C LEU A 91 15.54 -16.49 0.23
N THR A 92 16.59 -16.84 0.96
CA THR A 92 17.98 -16.75 0.46
C THR A 92 18.83 -17.95 0.87
N ASN A 93 19.78 -18.32 0.01
CA ASN A 93 20.89 -19.22 0.35
C ASN A 93 22.15 -18.46 0.80
N TYR A 94 22.19 -17.13 0.64
CA TYR A 94 23.35 -16.27 0.81
C TYR A 94 23.05 -15.06 1.70
N PRO A 95 22.72 -15.26 2.99
CA PRO A 95 22.26 -14.20 3.92
C PRO A 95 23.31 -13.13 4.24
N HIS A 96 24.53 -13.28 3.72
CA HIS A 96 25.64 -12.36 3.91
C HIS A 96 26.12 -11.72 2.60
N SER A 97 25.35 -11.88 1.52
CA SER A 97 25.66 -11.26 0.24
C SER A 97 25.76 -9.73 0.41
N PRO A 98 26.74 -9.07 -0.22
CA PRO A 98 26.88 -7.61 -0.18
C PRO A 98 25.59 -6.89 -0.61
N GLU A 99 24.86 -7.47 -1.55
CA GLU A 99 23.58 -6.99 -2.08
C GLU A 99 22.54 -6.81 -0.96
N LEU A 100 22.46 -7.75 -0.02
CA LEU A 100 21.52 -7.69 1.12
C LEU A 100 22.01 -6.77 2.24
N LYS A 101 23.31 -6.76 2.54
CA LYS A 101 23.88 -5.96 3.64
C LYS A 101 23.83 -4.45 3.40
N GLY A 102 23.91 -4.02 2.14
CA GLY A 102 23.99 -2.60 1.78
C GLY A 102 22.69 -1.82 1.95
N ARG A 103 21.54 -2.50 2.08
CA ARG A 103 20.21 -1.87 1.99
C ARG A 103 19.43 -1.79 3.30
N GLY A 104 20.06 -2.13 4.43
CA GLY A 104 19.45 -1.99 5.75
C GLY A 104 18.26 -2.93 6.00
N LEU A 105 18.18 -4.04 5.27
CA LEU A 105 17.11 -5.04 5.44
C LEU A 105 17.15 -5.60 6.86
N HIS A 106 16.01 -5.57 7.55
CA HIS A 106 15.90 -6.15 8.89
C HIS A 106 16.06 -7.67 8.81
N ALA A 107 16.81 -8.24 9.75
CA ALA A 107 17.08 -9.68 9.78
C ALA A 107 15.80 -10.53 9.84
N GLU A 108 14.69 -9.98 10.35
CA GLU A 108 13.38 -10.64 10.39
C GLU A 108 12.71 -10.82 9.03
N ASN A 109 13.14 -10.07 8.00
CA ASN A 109 12.64 -10.21 6.64
C ASN A 109 13.51 -11.11 5.78
N LEU A 110 14.55 -11.71 6.35
CA LEU A 110 15.49 -12.56 5.64
C LEU A 110 15.42 -13.99 6.18
N VAL A 111 14.93 -14.89 5.34
CA VAL A 111 14.72 -16.29 5.67
C VAL A 111 15.76 -17.12 4.94
N ARG A 112 16.55 -17.89 5.69
CA ARG A 112 17.56 -18.76 5.10
C ARG A 112 16.89 -20.05 4.62
N LYS A 113 16.95 -20.33 3.32
CA LYS A 113 16.31 -21.52 2.71
C LYS A 113 16.71 -22.81 3.44
N ARG A 114 18.00 -23.00 3.67
CA ARG A 114 18.51 -24.16 4.43
C ARG A 114 17.90 -24.31 5.83
N GLU A 115 17.74 -23.22 6.58
CA GLU A 115 17.14 -23.30 7.92
C GLU A 115 15.64 -23.60 7.82
N PHE A 116 14.95 -23.02 6.83
CA PHE A 116 13.56 -23.33 6.55
C PHE A 116 13.35 -24.82 6.18
N ASP A 117 14.25 -25.39 5.38
CA ASP A 117 14.16 -26.77 4.89
C ASP A 117 14.58 -27.81 5.96
N ASP A 118 15.70 -27.55 6.64
CA ASP A 118 16.34 -28.53 7.55
C ASP A 118 15.82 -28.45 9.00
N ASP A 119 15.28 -27.30 9.44
CA ASP A 119 14.88 -27.05 10.83
C ASP A 119 13.36 -26.81 10.95
N ALA A 120 12.64 -27.86 11.36
CA ALA A 120 11.19 -27.82 11.52
C ALA A 120 10.72 -26.81 12.59
N ASP A 121 11.47 -26.64 13.68
CA ASP A 121 11.12 -25.70 14.75
C ASP A 121 11.28 -24.26 14.25
N PHE A 122 12.34 -23.99 13.49
CA PHE A 122 12.53 -22.71 12.82
C PHE A 122 11.40 -22.42 11.84
N ARG A 123 11.10 -23.36 10.93
CA ARG A 123 10.01 -23.21 9.94
C ARG A 123 8.66 -22.93 10.60
N GLU A 124 8.31 -23.68 11.65
CA GLU A 124 7.06 -23.46 12.38
C GLU A 124 7.03 -22.08 13.04
N SER A 125 8.10 -21.70 13.73
CA SER A 125 8.22 -20.40 14.38
C SER A 125 8.09 -19.24 13.39
N TYR A 126 8.81 -19.32 12.27
CA TYR A 126 8.77 -18.33 11.20
C TYR A 126 7.37 -18.19 10.62
N LEU A 127 6.73 -19.29 10.22
CA LEU A 127 5.40 -19.25 9.60
C LEU A 127 4.32 -18.76 10.56
N ARG A 128 4.41 -19.10 11.85
CA ARG A 128 3.54 -18.51 12.88
C ARG A 128 3.74 -16.99 12.98
N GLY A 129 4.99 -16.52 12.94
CA GLY A 129 5.31 -15.09 12.90
C GLY A 129 4.75 -14.38 11.67
N LEU A 130 4.95 -14.95 10.49
CA LEU A 130 4.38 -14.46 9.23
C LEU A 130 2.86 -14.38 9.31
N TYR A 131 2.20 -15.43 9.81
CA TYR A 131 0.74 -15.46 9.94
C TYR A 131 0.20 -14.37 10.89
N GLN A 132 0.90 -14.09 11.99
CA GLN A 132 0.54 -12.97 12.86
C GLN A 132 0.63 -11.62 12.13
N ARG A 133 1.68 -11.40 11.33
CA ARG A 133 1.83 -10.18 10.52
C ARG A 133 0.74 -10.06 9.46
N ILE A 134 0.39 -11.17 8.78
CA ILE A 134 -0.74 -11.25 7.84
C ILE A 134 -2.06 -10.84 8.52
N ARG A 135 -2.34 -11.38 9.71
CA ARG A 135 -3.57 -11.04 10.45
C ARG A 135 -3.64 -9.57 10.83
N ARG A 136 -2.54 -8.99 11.31
CA ARG A 136 -2.47 -7.54 11.62
C ARG A 136 -2.67 -6.70 10.37
N TYR A 137 -2.05 -7.08 9.25
CA TYR A 137 -2.23 -6.39 7.97
C TYR A 137 -3.69 -6.41 7.52
N ARG A 138 -4.32 -7.59 7.52
CA ARG A 138 -5.74 -7.74 7.14
C ARG A 138 -6.69 -7.02 8.08
N GLN A 139 -6.47 -7.08 9.39
CA GLN A 139 -7.31 -6.36 10.34
C GLN A 139 -7.31 -4.85 10.04
N ARG A 140 -6.14 -4.26 9.77
CA ARG A 140 -6.05 -2.84 9.39
C ARG A 140 -6.74 -2.54 8.06
N GLN A 141 -6.60 -3.43 7.07
CA GLN A 141 -7.33 -3.29 5.81
C GLN A 141 -8.84 -3.37 6.02
N ASP A 142 -9.33 -4.33 6.79
CA ASP A 142 -10.75 -4.52 7.08
C ASP A 142 -11.32 -3.35 7.91
N GLU A 143 -10.58 -2.85 8.89
CA GLU A 143 -10.94 -1.66 9.66
C GLU A 143 -11.07 -0.44 8.73
N ARG A 144 -10.09 -0.23 7.84
CA ARG A 144 -10.14 0.83 6.82
C ARG A 144 -11.35 0.68 5.90
N HIS A 145 -11.62 -0.52 5.38
CA HIS A 145 -12.80 -0.77 4.54
C HIS A 145 -14.11 -0.63 5.30
N LYS A 146 -14.18 -0.97 6.59
CA LYS A 146 -15.39 -0.81 7.41
C LYS A 146 -15.71 0.66 7.68
N LEU A 147 -14.70 1.46 8.05
CA LEU A 147 -14.86 2.91 8.21
C LEU A 147 -15.42 3.53 6.95
N ILE A 148 -14.96 3.04 5.81
CA ILE A 148 -15.38 3.49 4.50
C ILE A 148 -16.80 3.02 4.15
N ALA A 149 -17.13 1.74 4.34
CA ALA A 149 -18.39 1.15 3.89
C ALA A 149 -19.58 1.42 4.83
N ALA A 150 -19.35 1.74 6.10
CA ALA A 150 -20.40 1.88 7.12
C ALA A 150 -20.95 3.30 7.27
N SER A 151 -20.40 4.29 6.56
CA SER A 151 -20.83 5.68 6.72
C SER A 151 -21.97 6.01 5.76
N ASP A 152 -23.16 6.28 6.31
CA ASP A 152 -24.29 6.88 5.57
C ASP A 152 -24.14 8.42 5.45
N THR A 153 -23.14 8.99 6.15
CA THR A 153 -22.79 10.42 6.13
C THR A 153 -21.29 10.61 5.92
N VAL A 154 -20.89 11.76 5.38
CA VAL A 154 -19.46 12.11 5.25
C VAL A 154 -18.92 12.57 6.61
N THR A 155 -18.21 11.70 7.33
CA THR A 155 -17.55 12.03 8.60
C THR A 155 -16.13 12.53 8.38
N GLU A 156 -15.56 13.23 9.36
CA GLU A 156 -14.15 13.66 9.29
C GLU A 156 -13.20 12.46 9.24
N GLU A 157 -13.45 11.41 10.03
CA GLU A 157 -12.67 10.17 10.03
C GLU A 157 -12.68 9.46 8.67
N PHE A 158 -13.83 9.48 7.97
CA PHE A 158 -13.93 8.97 6.61
C PHE A 158 -13.04 9.76 5.65
N VAL A 159 -13.11 11.10 5.71
CA VAL A 159 -12.35 11.96 4.81
C VAL A 159 -10.86 11.96 5.13
N GLU A 160 -10.47 11.82 6.39
CA GLU A 160 -9.08 11.62 6.80
C GLU A 160 -8.52 10.31 6.25
N SER A 161 -9.30 9.22 6.32
CA SER A 161 -8.94 7.93 5.71
C SER A 161 -8.78 8.04 4.19
N LEU A 162 -9.65 8.80 3.53
CA LEU A 162 -9.55 9.08 2.10
C LEU A 162 -8.31 9.93 1.78
N ALA A 163 -8.03 10.98 2.57
CA ALA A 163 -6.85 11.80 2.42
C ALA A 163 -5.57 10.96 2.58
N GLN A 164 -5.55 10.03 3.54
CA GLN A 164 -4.45 9.09 3.71
C GLN A 164 -4.21 8.25 2.43
N LEU A 165 -5.27 7.75 1.78
CA LEU A 165 -5.15 6.99 0.53
C LEU A 165 -4.54 7.83 -0.59
N HIS A 166 -4.93 9.10 -0.71
CA HIS A 166 -4.38 10.01 -1.71
C HIS A 166 -2.91 10.31 -1.44
N PHE A 167 -2.52 10.58 -0.20
CA PHE A 167 -1.12 10.73 0.15
C PHE A 167 -0.31 9.45 -0.12
N GLU A 168 -0.84 8.26 0.18
CA GLU A 168 -0.19 6.98 -0.13
C GLU A 168 -0.01 6.78 -1.65
N ALA A 169 -0.94 7.28 -2.47
CA ALA A 169 -0.93 7.11 -3.92
C ALA A 169 0.01 8.08 -4.67
N ASP A 170 0.24 9.27 -4.14
CA ASP A 170 1.05 10.31 -4.79
C ASP A 170 1.90 11.08 -3.75
N ASP A 171 3.22 11.02 -3.88
CA ASP A 171 4.19 11.68 -3.00
C ASP A 171 4.36 13.17 -3.22
N GLU A 172 3.80 13.68 -4.32
CA GLU A 172 3.81 15.09 -4.68
C GLU A 172 2.65 15.88 -4.05
N ILE A 173 1.67 15.19 -3.44
CA ILE A 173 0.60 15.82 -2.66
C ILE A 173 1.12 16.23 -1.28
N GLU A 174 1.11 17.53 -1.00
CA GLU A 174 1.56 18.10 0.27
C GLU A 174 0.40 18.23 1.28
N GLN A 175 -0.78 18.59 0.79
CA GLN A 175 -1.96 18.90 1.59
C GLN A 175 -3.23 18.50 0.87
N ILE A 176 -4.22 18.07 1.65
CA ILE A 176 -5.58 17.82 1.17
C ILE A 176 -6.53 18.68 1.98
N ILE A 177 -7.33 19.50 1.31
CA ILE A 177 -8.29 20.39 1.95
C ILE A 177 -9.69 19.86 1.68
N TRP A 178 -10.35 19.41 2.73
CA TRP A 178 -11.75 19.04 2.68
C TRP A 178 -12.64 20.25 2.85
N VAL A 179 -13.33 20.62 1.77
CA VAL A 179 -14.33 21.69 1.75
C VAL A 179 -15.67 21.12 2.19
N ARG A 180 -16.07 21.40 3.43
CA ARG A 180 -17.38 20.98 3.93
C ARG A 180 -18.49 21.65 3.14
N SER A 181 -19.49 20.85 2.77
CA SER A 181 -20.72 21.32 2.20
C SER A 181 -21.81 21.11 3.25
N GLY A 182 -22.69 22.09 3.45
CA GLY A 182 -23.83 21.95 4.36
C GLY A 182 -24.77 20.79 4.00
N GLU A 183 -24.60 20.17 2.83
CA GLU A 183 -25.19 18.89 2.46
C GLU A 183 -24.14 17.77 2.55
N GLU A 184 -24.18 16.94 3.60
CA GLU A 184 -23.25 15.83 3.90
C GLU A 184 -23.32 14.64 2.91
N LYS A 185 -23.64 14.89 1.65
CA LYS A 185 -23.88 13.87 0.61
C LYS A 185 -22.83 13.82 -0.48
N GLN A 186 -21.77 14.63 -0.38
CA GLN A 186 -20.66 14.64 -1.33
C GLN A 186 -19.37 15.08 -0.64
N ILE A 187 -18.25 14.69 -1.22
CA ILE A 187 -16.91 15.03 -0.74
C ILE A 187 -16.31 16.01 -1.74
N ARG A 188 -15.76 17.11 -1.24
CA ARG A 188 -15.07 18.12 -2.06
C ARG A 188 -13.67 18.29 -1.50
N LEU A 189 -12.67 17.96 -2.30
CA LEU A 189 -11.26 18.00 -1.93
C LEU A 189 -10.53 18.98 -2.84
N ILE A 190 -9.60 19.73 -2.26
CA ILE A 190 -8.54 20.43 -2.99
C ILE A 190 -7.24 19.71 -2.68
N GLU A 191 -6.53 19.25 -3.69
CA GLU A 191 -5.24 18.60 -3.55
C GLU A 191 -4.14 19.57 -3.93
N VAL A 192 -3.29 19.92 -2.95
CA VAL A 192 -2.12 20.75 -3.20
C VAL A 192 -0.99 19.84 -3.64
N ASN A 193 -0.80 19.74 -4.95
CA ASN A 193 0.13 18.83 -5.59
C ASN A 193 1.22 19.61 -6.34
N ARG A 194 2.49 19.31 -6.06
CA ARG A 194 3.65 19.99 -6.67
C ARG A 194 3.70 19.82 -8.19
N THR A 195 3.14 18.75 -8.70
CA THR A 195 3.15 18.40 -10.13
C THR A 195 1.85 18.71 -10.85
N ALA A 196 0.85 19.30 -10.17
CA ALA A 196 -0.40 19.72 -10.79
C ALA A 196 -0.15 20.58 -12.05
N LEU A 197 -1.01 20.42 -13.06
CA LEU A 197 -0.93 21.28 -14.24
C LEU A 197 -1.41 22.69 -13.88
N PRO A 198 -0.65 23.75 -14.25
CA PRO A 198 -1.04 25.10 -13.92
C PRO A 198 -2.30 25.47 -14.71
N SER A 199 -3.23 26.16 -14.06
CA SER A 199 -4.49 26.56 -14.66
C SER A 199 -4.87 27.99 -14.29
N GLU A 200 -5.46 28.70 -15.23
CA GLU A 200 -6.05 30.02 -14.96
C GLU A 200 -7.37 29.92 -14.18
N SER A 201 -7.99 28.73 -14.15
CA SER A 201 -9.24 28.46 -13.43
C SER A 201 -9.20 27.11 -12.73
N ILE A 202 -9.65 27.05 -11.48
CA ILE A 202 -9.70 25.80 -10.73
C ILE A 202 -10.93 25.02 -11.17
N GLN A 203 -10.72 23.85 -11.75
CA GLN A 203 -11.78 22.94 -12.17
C GLN A 203 -11.78 21.72 -11.25
N ALA A 204 -12.97 21.31 -10.82
CA ALA A 204 -13.13 20.09 -10.03
C ALA A 204 -13.52 18.92 -10.94
N PHE A 205 -12.80 17.82 -10.83
CA PHE A 205 -13.11 16.55 -11.45
C PHE A 205 -14.12 15.80 -10.59
N ARG A 206 -15.17 15.26 -11.22
CA ARG A 206 -16.22 14.51 -10.52
C ARG A 206 -16.02 13.01 -10.68
N PHE A 207 -16.02 12.32 -9.56
CA PHE A 207 -16.05 10.86 -9.47
C PHE A 207 -17.43 10.40 -8.98
N ALA A 208 -18.00 9.42 -9.67
CA ALA A 208 -19.27 8.82 -9.25
C ALA A 208 -19.06 7.97 -7.98
N PRO A 209 -20.10 7.82 -7.13
CA PRO A 209 -20.07 6.87 -6.02
C PRO A 209 -19.65 5.47 -6.49
N SER A 210 -18.87 4.79 -5.67
CA SER A 210 -18.45 3.40 -5.88
C SER A 210 -18.86 2.55 -4.68
N LYS A 211 -18.57 1.24 -4.75
CA LYS A 211 -18.75 0.33 -3.61
C LYS A 211 -17.86 0.73 -2.43
N ASP A 212 -16.68 1.27 -2.73
CA ASP A 212 -15.67 1.65 -1.74
C ASP A 212 -15.74 3.13 -1.39
N VAL A 213 -16.51 3.97 -2.08
CA VAL A 213 -16.79 5.33 -1.61
C VAL A 213 -18.23 5.65 -2.00
N PRO A 214 -19.20 5.53 -1.08
CA PRO A 214 -20.62 5.65 -1.42
C PRO A 214 -21.08 7.09 -1.68
N PHE A 215 -20.15 8.06 -1.70
CA PHE A 215 -20.41 9.48 -1.93
C PHE A 215 -19.78 9.93 -3.27
N PRO A 216 -20.41 10.86 -4.00
CA PRO A 216 -19.74 11.55 -5.09
C PRO A 216 -18.54 12.33 -4.55
N ILE A 217 -17.39 12.20 -5.21
CA ILE A 217 -16.18 12.94 -4.87
C ILE A 217 -15.92 13.98 -5.95
N PHE A 218 -15.56 15.18 -5.53
CA PHE A 218 -15.07 16.23 -6.40
C PHE A 218 -13.67 16.63 -5.96
N ILE A 219 -12.73 16.63 -6.89
CA ILE A 219 -11.32 16.88 -6.59
C ILE A 219 -10.82 17.99 -7.49
N ALA A 220 -10.20 19.01 -6.90
CA ALA A 220 -9.50 20.05 -7.63
C ALA A 220 -8.01 19.99 -7.31
N ASP A 221 -7.19 19.71 -8.32
CA ASP A 221 -5.73 19.71 -8.20
C ASP A 221 -5.20 21.12 -8.41
N VAL A 222 -4.35 21.57 -7.48
CA VAL A 222 -3.75 22.90 -7.52
C VAL A 222 -2.29 22.84 -7.12
N ARG A 223 -1.48 23.74 -7.67
CA ARG A 223 -0.10 23.94 -7.23
C ARG A 223 -0.05 24.68 -5.90
N PRO A 224 1.06 24.57 -5.13
CA PRO A 224 1.27 25.38 -3.93
C PRO A 224 1.06 26.90 -4.16
N THR A 225 1.56 27.44 -5.28
CA THR A 225 1.37 28.86 -5.63
C THR A 225 -0.07 29.24 -5.98
N GLU A 226 -0.85 28.29 -6.52
CA GLU A 226 -2.27 28.51 -6.79
C GLU A 226 -3.08 28.44 -5.49
N TRP A 227 -2.71 27.54 -4.58
CA TRP A 227 -3.28 27.46 -3.24
C TRP A 227 -3.09 28.77 -2.46
N GLU A 228 -1.90 29.36 -2.48
CA GLU A 228 -1.65 30.68 -1.89
C GLU A 228 -2.58 31.76 -2.46
N ARG A 229 -2.80 31.75 -3.78
CA ARG A 229 -3.69 32.68 -4.48
C ARG A 229 -5.18 32.43 -4.20
N ILE A 230 -5.57 31.17 -3.98
CA ILE A 230 -6.92 30.81 -3.53
C ILE A 230 -7.14 31.35 -2.11
N GLN A 231 -6.16 31.17 -1.22
CA GLN A 231 -6.21 31.69 0.15
C GLN A 231 -6.30 33.22 0.20
N SER A 232 -5.59 33.93 -0.68
CA SER A 232 -5.67 35.39 -0.82
C SER A 232 -6.93 35.88 -1.54
N ARG A 233 -7.76 34.97 -2.09
CA ARG A 233 -8.95 35.25 -2.92
C ARG A 233 -8.64 35.88 -4.28
N ASP A 234 -7.43 35.71 -4.79
CA ASP A 234 -7.02 36.13 -6.14
C ASP A 234 -7.47 35.16 -7.24
N ILE A 235 -7.68 33.89 -6.89
CA ILE A 235 -8.29 32.87 -7.76
C ILE A 235 -9.59 32.42 -7.10
N PRO A 236 -10.73 32.45 -7.82
CA PRO A 236 -11.98 31.92 -7.29
C PRO A 236 -11.94 30.40 -7.19
N LEU A 237 -12.55 29.87 -6.13
CA LEU A 237 -12.85 28.44 -6.02
C LEU A 237 -13.93 28.00 -7.01
N PRO A 238 -14.08 26.69 -7.26
CA PRO A 238 -15.23 26.16 -7.97
C PRO A 238 -16.57 26.63 -7.38
N GLU A 239 -17.59 26.74 -8.23
CA GLU A 239 -18.90 27.25 -7.82
C GLU A 239 -19.47 26.47 -6.61
N GLY A 240 -19.90 27.21 -5.59
CA GLY A 240 -20.48 26.65 -4.38
C GLY A 240 -19.47 26.08 -3.36
N TRP A 241 -18.16 26.24 -3.58
CA TRP A 241 -17.12 25.87 -2.61
C TRP A 241 -16.76 27.07 -1.72
N SER A 242 -16.47 26.82 -0.44
CA SER A 242 -16.08 27.84 0.54
C SER A 242 -15.01 27.30 1.48
N LEU A 243 -14.00 28.12 1.82
CA LEU A 243 -12.98 27.73 2.79
C LEU A 243 -13.38 27.96 4.25
N GLU A 244 -14.55 28.56 4.51
CA GLU A 244 -14.97 28.95 5.86
C GLU A 244 -15.05 27.76 6.84
N GLU A 245 -15.45 26.60 6.35
CA GLU A 245 -15.57 25.36 7.13
C GLU A 245 -14.60 24.28 6.64
N ALA A 246 -13.52 24.68 5.97
CA ALA A 246 -12.56 23.73 5.44
C ALA A 246 -11.71 23.09 6.53
N ARG A 247 -11.45 21.78 6.38
CA ARG A 247 -10.47 21.04 7.18
C ARG A 247 -9.24 20.77 6.31
N VAL A 248 -8.05 21.07 6.84
CA VAL A 248 -6.78 20.79 6.17
C VAL A 248 -6.16 19.55 6.78
N PHE A 249 -5.75 18.62 5.92
CA PHE A 249 -4.95 17.46 6.26
C PHE A 249 -3.55 17.69 5.70
N HIS A 250 -2.53 17.65 6.56
CA HIS A 250 -1.15 17.70 6.13
C HIS A 250 -0.59 16.28 6.00
N ARG A 251 0.20 16.03 4.95
CA ARG A 251 0.83 14.72 4.72
C ARG A 251 1.56 14.21 5.96
N SER A 252 2.37 15.06 6.60
CA SER A 252 3.17 14.73 7.79
C SER A 252 2.35 14.38 9.04
N GLU A 253 1.09 14.83 9.09
CA GLU A 253 0.19 14.55 10.22
C GLU A 253 -0.55 13.22 10.01
N VAL A 254 -1.00 12.97 8.78
CA VAL A 254 -1.80 11.79 8.41
C VAL A 254 -0.93 10.56 8.14
N LEU A 255 0.22 10.76 7.51
CA LEU A 255 1.27 9.76 7.32
C LEU A 255 2.51 10.17 8.13
N PRO A 256 2.49 10.00 9.46
CA PRO A 256 3.69 10.23 10.25
C PRO A 256 4.78 9.29 9.73
N GLU A 257 5.81 9.86 9.10
CA GLU A 257 6.99 9.13 8.66
C GLU A 257 7.53 8.33 9.84
N GLY A 258 7.53 6.99 9.70
CA GLY A 258 8.21 6.10 10.62
C GLY A 258 7.93 6.34 12.11
N ARG A 259 6.71 6.10 12.59
CA ARG A 259 6.64 5.45 13.91
C ARG A 259 7.27 4.08 13.76
N GLU A 260 8.57 4.03 13.96
CA GLU A 260 9.28 2.85 14.40
C GLU A 260 8.46 2.33 15.59
N ASP A 261 7.68 1.27 15.38
CA ASP A 261 7.20 0.42 16.47
C ASP A 261 8.46 -0.24 17.05
N VAL A 262 9.23 0.53 17.83
CA VAL A 262 10.32 0.01 18.67
C VAL A 262 9.65 -0.71 19.82
N GLY A 263 9.37 -2.00 19.60
CA GLY A 263 9.10 -3.00 20.62
C GLY A 263 10.28 -3.96 20.73
#